data_AF-A0A8X6PP73-F1
#
_entry.id   AF-A0A8X6PP73-F1
#
_cell.length_a   1.000
_cell.length_b   1.000
_cell.length_c   1.000
_cell.angle_alpha   90.00
_cell.angle_beta   90.00
_cell.angle_gamma   90.00
#
_symmetry.space_group_name_H-M   'P 1'
#
loop_
_entity.id
_entity.type
_entity.pdbx_description
1 polymer ?
#
loop_
_entity_poly.entity_id
_entity_poly.type
_entity_poly.pdbx_seq_one_letter_code
_entity_poly.pdbx_strand_id
1 'polypeptide(L)' 'MNSVSFLFRRRSEESPAKLKAQDFQVCVTVIEARHLAGLNMDPVVCVQVGEQKKYTSVKESTNCPYYNEVHF' A
#
# COMPACT_ATOMS: atom_id res chain seq x y z
N MET A 1 -14.19 -5.83 5.88
CA MET A 1 -12.78 -5.40 5.69
C MET A 1 -12.80 -4.15 4.84
N ASN A 2 -12.43 -2.99 5.39
CA ASN A 2 -12.39 -1.74 4.62
C ASN A 2 -11.14 -1.76 3.73
N SER A 3 -11.31 -1.65 2.41
CA SER A 3 -10.19 -1.56 1.47
C SER A 3 -10.00 -0.11 1.05
N VAL A 4 -8.76 0.38 1.10
CA VAL A 4 -8.36 1.68 0.55
C VAL A 4 -7.58 1.41 -0.73
N SER A 5 -8.08 1.92 -1.86
CA SER A 5 -7.45 1.74 -3.18
C SER A 5 -6.73 3.01 -3.61
N PHE A 6 -5.45 2.91 -3.95
CA PHE A 6 -4.68 4.01 -4.52
C PHE A 6 -4.59 3.84 -6.05
N LEU A 7 -5.09 4.83 -6.79
CA LEU A 7 -4.93 4.87 -8.25
C LEU A 7 -3.67 5.68 -8.60
N PHE A 8 -2.65 5.01 -9.14
CA PHE A 8 -1.47 5.69 -9.66
C PHE A 8 -1.79 6.29 -11.04
N ARG A 9 -1.97 7.62 -11.11
CA ARG A 9 -2.17 8.33 -12.38
C ARG A 9 -0.82 8.72 -12.99
N ARG A 10 -0.52 8.21 -14.19
CA ARG A 10 0.64 8.65 -14.98
C ARG A 10 0.47 10.12 -15.40
N ARG A 11 1.49 10.94 -15.18
CA ARG A 11 1.57 12.30 -15.77
C ARG A 11 1.84 12.16 -17.28
N SER A 12 1.01 12.78 -18.12
CA SER A 12 1.16 12.72 -19.57
C SER A 12 2.20 13.73 -20.06
N GLU A 13 3.32 13.24 -20.60
CA GLU A 13 4.14 13.99 -21.56
C GLU A 13 4.04 13.29 -22.91
N GLU A 14 3.70 14.05 -23.95
CA GLU A 14 3.58 13.55 -25.33
C GLU A 14 4.94 13.55 -26.01
N SER A 15 5.55 12.37 -26.13
CA SER A 15 6.67 12.14 -27.03
C SER A 15 6.51 10.80 -27.78
N PRO A 16 7.00 10.66 -29.02
CA PRO A 16 6.80 9.49 -29.88
C PRO A 16 7.46 8.19 -29.37
N ALA A 17 8.12 8.21 -28.21
CA ALA A 17 8.64 7.02 -27.53
C ALA A 17 7.55 6.18 -26.79
N LYS A 18 6.28 6.61 -26.83
CA LYS A 18 5.13 6.09 -26.04
C LYS A 18 4.76 4.60 -26.20
N LEU A 19 5.42 3.82 -27.05
CA LEU A 19 5.08 2.41 -27.29
C LEU A 19 6.12 1.41 -26.75
N LYS A 20 7.23 1.87 -26.15
CA LYS A 20 8.15 0.95 -25.49
C LYS A 20 7.67 0.63 -24.07
N ALA A 21 7.66 -0.66 -23.72
CA ALA A 21 7.52 -1.10 -22.34
C ALA A 21 8.60 -0.39 -21.50
N GLN A 22 8.20 0.21 -20.39
CA GLN A 22 9.09 0.88 -19.48
C GLN A 22 9.03 0.16 -18.15
N ASP A 23 10.20 -0.26 -17.66
CA ASP A 23 10.32 -0.88 -16.35
C ASP A 23 10.26 0.20 -15.27
N PHE A 24 9.53 -0.09 -14.19
CA PHE A 24 9.42 0.78 -13.02
C PHE A 24 9.71 -0.03 -11.76
N GLN A 25 10.45 0.56 -10.82
CA GLN A 25 10.57 0.05 -9.47
C GLN A 25 9.61 0.83 -8.55
N VAL A 26 8.83 0.11 -7.76
CA VAL A 26 7.84 0.70 -6.84
C VAL A 26 8.17 0.26 -5.44
N CYS A 27 8.47 1.21 -4.56
CA CYS A 27 8.64 0.97 -3.13
C CYS A 27 7.43 1.49 -2.36
N VAL A 28 6.83 0.63 -1.55
CA VAL A 28 5.70 0.97 -0.69
C VAL A 28 6.11 0.73 0.76
N THR A 29 6.06 1.77 1.59
CA THR A 29 6.26 1.68 3.04
C THR A 29 4.94 1.98 3.75
N VAL A 30 4.48 1.07 4.60
CA VAL A 30 3.31 1.29 5.45
C VAL A 30 3.79 1.91 6.77
N ILE A 31 3.40 3.14 7.05
CA ILE A 31 3.83 3.87 8.25
C ILE A 31 2.86 3.61 9.41
N GLU A 32 1.63 4.11 9.30
CA GLU A 32 0.62 3.99 10.36
C GLU A 32 -0.81 3.98 9.79
N ALA A 33 -1.74 3.44 10.56
CA ALA A 33 -3.16 3.73 10.43
C ALA A 33 -3.64 4.41 11.71
N ARG A 34 -4.57 5.36 11.59
CA ARG A 34 -5.10 6.11 12.73
C ARG A 34 -6.63 6.11 12.70
N HIS A 35 -7.21 6.20 13.89
CA HIS A 35 -8.66 6.31 14.09
C HIS A 35 -9.45 5.14 13.47
N LEU A 36 -8.94 3.92 13.58
CA LEU A 36 -9.69 2.73 13.18
C LEU A 36 -10.91 2.55 14.12
N ALA A 37 -12.07 2.27 13.54
CA ALA A 37 -13.29 2.02 14.29
C ALA A 37 -13.27 0.59 14.88
N GLY A 38 -13.38 0.48 16.19
CA GLY A 38 -13.31 -0.78 16.94
C GLY A 38 -12.26 -0.71 18.06
N LEU A 39 -12.59 -1.28 19.23
CA LEU A 39 -11.67 -1.40 20.36
C LEU A 39 -11.00 -2.77 20.31
N ASN A 40 -9.74 -2.86 20.74
CA ASN A 40 -8.99 -4.11 20.90
C ASN A 40 -8.95 -5.00 19.63
N MET A 41 -8.73 -4.37 18.48
CA MET A 41 -8.57 -5.08 17.21
C MET A 41 -7.10 -5.42 16.94
N ASP A 42 -6.89 -6.41 16.06
CA ASP A 42 -5.56 -6.84 15.62
C ASP A 42 -5.33 -6.47 14.13
N PRO A 43 -5.08 -5.18 13.80
CA PRO A 43 -5.02 -4.74 12.41
C PRO A 43 -3.79 -5.27 11.65
N VAL A 44 -4.03 -5.65 10.40
CA VAL A 44 -3.03 -6.04 9.40
C VAL A 44 -3.28 -5.30 8.09
N VAL A 45 -2.22 -4.91 7.39
CA VAL A 45 -2.30 -4.25 6.07
C VAL A 45 -1.84 -5.20 4.98
N CYS A 46 -2.62 -5.31 3.92
CA CYS A 46 -2.25 -6.00 2.68
C CYS A 46 -1.92 -4.97 1.61
N VAL A 47 -0.72 -5.05 1.04
CA VAL A 47 -0.33 -4.28 -0.15
C VAL A 47 -0.32 -5.22 -1.35
N GLN A 48 -1.04 -4.84 -2.40
CA GLN A 48 -1.12 -5.62 -3.63
C GLN A 48 -0.63 -4.79 -4.83
N VAL A 49 0.33 -5.33 -5.58
CA VAL A 49 0.85 -4.75 -6.82
C VAL A 49 0.74 -5.80 -7.93
N GLY A 50 -0.20 -5.60 -8.85
CA GLY A 50 -0.59 -6.62 -9.82
C GLY A 50 -1.09 -7.89 -9.13
N GLU A 51 -0.45 -9.03 -9.40
CA GLU A 51 -0.74 -10.32 -8.78
C GLU A 51 0.02 -10.57 -7.47
N GLN A 52 1.00 -9.72 -7.15
CA GLN A 52 1.82 -9.88 -5.93
C GLN A 52 1.14 -9.24 -4.72
N LYS A 53 1.13 -9.95 -3.60
CA LYS A 53 0.63 -9.48 -2.31
C LYS A 53 1.70 -9.58 -1.23
N LYS A 54 1.83 -8.56 -0.39
CA LYS A 54 2.61 -8.59 0.85
C LYS A 54 1.76 -8.08 2.01
N TYR A 55 2.08 -8.53 3.21
CA TYR A 55 1.35 -8.19 4.43
C TYR A 55 2.33 -7.61 5.45
N THR A 56 1.86 -6.68 6.26
CA THR A 56 2.57 -6.27 7.48
C THR A 56 2.47 -7.36 8.54
N SER A 57 3.26 -7.24 9.61
CA SER A 57 2.98 -7.95 10.86
C SER A 57 1.62 -7.52 11.41
N VAL A 58 0.98 -8.40 12.18
CA VAL A 58 -0.21 -8.04 12.96
C VAL A 58 0.21 -7.12 14.11
N LYS A 59 -0.58 -6.08 14.40
CA LYS A 59 -0.41 -5.27 15.61
C LYS A 59 -1.55 -5.61 16.55
N GLU A 60 -1.25 -5.97 17.79
CA GLU A 60 -2.27 -6.49 18.71
C GLU A 60 -3.02 -5.37 19.44
N SER A 61 -4.33 -5.55 19.62
CA SER A 61 -5.21 -4.76 20.47
C SER A 61 -5.04 -3.23 20.36
N THR A 62 -5.00 -2.71 19.13
CA THR A 62 -4.81 -1.27 18.87
C THR A 62 -5.71 -0.74 17.76
N ASN A 63 -6.16 0.51 17.89
CA ASN A 63 -6.90 1.25 16.88
C ASN A 63 -6.03 2.30 16.13
N CYS A 64 -4.76 2.43 16.53
CA CYS A 64 -3.77 3.32 15.93
C CYS A 64 -2.43 2.61 15.69
N PRO A 65 -2.40 1.55 14.85
CA PRO A 65 -1.20 0.75 14.65
C PRO A 65 -0.09 1.52 13.92
N TYR A 66 1.15 1.36 14.39
CA TYR A 66 2.38 1.79 13.72
C TYR A 66 3.13 0.57 13.18
N TYR A 67 3.48 0.60 11.89
CA TYR A 67 4.15 -0.49 11.17
C TYR A 67 5.59 -0.11 10.85
N ASN A 68 5.78 0.91 10.00
CA ASN A 68 7.06 1.19 9.34
C ASN A 68 7.68 -0.07 8.68
N GLU A 69 6.80 -0.85 8.07
CA GLU A 69 7.09 -2.14 7.44
C GLU A 69 6.62 -2.11 5.98
N VAL A 70 6.96 -3.16 5.24
CA VAL A 70 6.75 -3.35 3.80
C VAL A 70 7.74 -2.56 2.96
N HIS A 71 8.42 -3.27 2.06
CA HIS A 71 9.23 -2.75 0.97
C HIS A 71 8.95 -3.63 -0.25
N PHE A 72 8.50 -3.01 -1.34
CA PHE A 72 8.42 -3.59 -2.68
C PHE A 72 9.61 -3.10 -3.51
#